data_AF-A0A2A5J0C7-F1
#
_entry.id   AF-A0A2A5J0C7-F1
#
_cell.length_a   1.000
_cell.length_b   1.000
_cell.length_c   1.000
_cell.angle_alpha   90.00
_cell.angle_beta   90.00
_cell.angle_gamma   90.00
#
_symmetry.space_group_name_H-M   'P 1'
#
loop_
_entity.id
_entity.type
_entity.pdbx_description
1 polymer ?
#
loop_
_entity_poly.entity_id
_entity_poly.type
_entity_poly.pdbx_seq_one_letter_code
_entity_poly.pdbx_strand_id
1 'polypeptide(L)'
;MGATETGKRIDYLRNKYGTISSKELNERINLRGETMKELNKLKDSGISKKKMGPAFAGVYDKQTGKYSYAINDYDGKLPDFHPLINAKYDKMPKEVIDSYTFTKGAGSHAEVIALNKALKANPDASLDNFILNVVRTGQSRVKSAGMMFPRCPHCAYLTDGSKIITEVPKNVK
;
A
#
# COMPACT_ATOMS: atom_id res chain seq x y z
N MET A 1 -9.82 44.33 -0.01
CA MET A 1 -9.13 43.24 -0.73
C MET A 1 -9.48 41.92 -0.04
N GLY A 2 -10.54 41.25 -0.51
CA GLY A 2 -11.11 40.07 0.14
C GLY A 2 -10.43 38.80 -0.38
N ALA A 3 -9.86 38.00 0.51
CA ALA A 3 -9.48 36.63 0.18
C ALA A 3 -10.73 35.88 -0.31
N THR A 4 -10.67 35.36 -1.53
CA THR A 4 -11.74 34.58 -2.15
C THR A 4 -12.03 33.33 -1.30
N GLU A 5 -13.29 32.92 -1.22
CA GLU A 5 -13.79 31.80 -0.40
C GLU A 5 -13.01 30.49 -0.64
N THR A 6 -12.46 30.32 -1.83
CA THR A 6 -11.54 29.25 -2.25
C THR A 6 -10.21 29.23 -1.49
N GLY A 7 -9.62 30.39 -1.20
CA GLY A 7 -8.40 30.50 -0.39
C GLY A 7 -8.62 29.97 1.03
N LYS A 8 -9.75 30.37 1.64
CA LYS A 8 -10.16 29.91 2.98
C LYS A 8 -10.37 28.38 3.03
N ARG A 9 -10.96 27.79 1.98
CA ARG A 9 -11.16 26.34 1.90
C ARG A 9 -9.85 25.58 1.75
N ILE A 10 -8.95 26.03 0.88
CA ILE A 10 -7.65 25.35 0.69
C ILE A 10 -6.81 25.42 1.96
N ASP A 11 -6.77 26.55 2.64
CA ASP A 11 -6.01 26.70 3.88
C ASP A 11 -6.62 25.86 5.02
N TYR A 12 -7.96 25.78 5.10
CA TYR A 12 -8.62 24.83 6.00
C TYR A 12 -8.19 23.38 5.73
N LEU A 13 -8.16 22.96 4.47
CA LEU A 13 -7.76 21.60 4.11
C LEU A 13 -6.29 21.33 4.44
N ARG A 14 -5.39 22.29 4.18
CA ARG A 14 -3.97 22.20 4.54
C ARG A 14 -3.77 22.12 6.05
N ASN A 15 -4.52 22.90 6.82
CA ASN A 15 -4.45 22.88 8.29
C ASN A 15 -5.00 21.56 8.86
N LYS A 16 -6.08 21.02 8.27
CA LYS A 16 -6.73 19.80 8.76
C LYS A 16 -6.00 18.51 8.35
N TYR A 17 -5.47 18.47 7.13
CA TYR A 17 -4.93 17.24 6.53
C TYR A 17 -3.42 17.30 6.26
N GLY A 18 -2.79 18.44 6.54
CA GLY A 18 -1.38 18.69 6.22
C GLY A 18 -1.17 19.10 4.76
N THR A 19 0.09 19.38 4.44
CA THR A 19 0.55 19.71 3.09
C THR A 19 1.41 18.59 2.53
N ILE A 20 1.26 18.30 1.24
CA ILE A 20 2.14 17.39 0.50
C ILE A 20 3.12 18.26 -0.30
N SER A 21 4.42 17.96 -0.22
CA SER A 21 5.43 18.64 -1.04
C SER A 21 5.29 18.25 -2.51
N SER A 22 5.75 19.09 -3.44
CA SER A 22 5.74 18.76 -4.87
C SER A 22 6.51 17.48 -5.18
N LYS A 23 7.61 17.22 -4.44
CA LYS A 23 8.37 15.96 -4.54
C LYS A 23 7.49 14.77 -4.16
N GLU A 24 6.86 14.81 -3.00
CA GLU A 24 6.02 13.70 -2.55
C GLU A 24 4.79 13.52 -3.46
N LEU A 25 4.22 14.59 -3.98
CA LEU A 25 3.13 14.50 -4.96
C LEU A 25 3.58 13.76 -6.23
N ASN A 26 4.75 14.09 -6.77
CA ASN A 26 5.31 13.42 -7.94
C ASN A 26 5.61 11.95 -7.67
N GLU A 27 6.22 11.63 -6.53
CA GLU A 27 6.47 10.24 -6.11
C GLU A 27 5.15 9.44 -6.05
N ARG A 28 4.08 10.05 -5.53
CA ARG A 28 2.75 9.43 -5.44
C ARG A 28 2.12 9.19 -6.82
N ILE A 29 2.18 10.18 -7.70
CA ILE A 29 1.65 10.07 -9.07
C ILE A 29 2.40 8.99 -9.85
N ASN A 30 3.74 9.01 -9.79
CA ASN A 30 4.60 8.06 -10.47
C ASN A 30 4.38 6.64 -9.97
N LEU A 31 4.32 6.43 -8.65
CA LEU A 31 4.04 5.12 -8.08
C LEU A 31 2.67 4.59 -8.52
N ARG A 32 1.63 5.42 -8.55
CA ARG A 32 0.31 4.99 -9.04
C ARG A 32 0.38 4.59 -10.53
N GLY A 33 1.07 5.38 -11.36
CA GLY A 33 1.27 5.08 -12.77
C GLY A 33 1.99 3.75 -12.99
N GLU A 34 3.11 3.54 -12.31
CA GLU A 34 3.90 2.31 -12.40
C GLU A 34 3.16 1.08 -11.84
N THR A 35 2.41 1.24 -10.74
CA THR A 35 1.56 0.18 -10.18
C THR A 35 0.49 -0.25 -11.19
N MET A 36 -0.15 0.70 -11.87
CA MET A 36 -1.17 0.39 -12.88
C MET A 36 -0.58 -0.26 -14.13
N LYS A 37 0.58 0.24 -14.59
CA LYS A 37 1.31 -0.34 -15.71
C LYS A 37 1.69 -1.79 -15.43
N GLU A 38 2.22 -2.09 -14.25
CA GLU A 38 2.61 -3.45 -13.90
C GLU A 38 1.41 -4.38 -13.68
N LEU A 39 0.32 -3.87 -13.09
CA LEU A 39 -0.93 -4.62 -12.99
C LEU A 39 -1.47 -4.99 -14.38
N ASN A 40 -1.40 -4.09 -15.36
CA ASN A 40 -1.84 -4.38 -16.72
C ASN A 40 -0.95 -5.43 -17.39
N LYS A 41 0.38 -5.31 -17.30
CA LYS A 41 1.29 -6.36 -17.79
C LYS A 41 0.98 -7.73 -17.20
N LEU A 42 0.71 -7.78 -15.89
CA LEU A 42 0.37 -9.03 -15.20
C LEU A 42 -0.94 -9.63 -15.73
N LYS A 43 -1.93 -8.81 -16.07
CA LYS A 43 -3.17 -9.28 -16.70
C LYS A 43 -2.95 -9.76 -18.12
N ASP A 44 -2.17 -9.02 -18.89
CA ASP A 44 -1.86 -9.33 -20.28
C ASP A 44 -1.03 -10.63 -20.38
N SER A 45 -0.34 -11.03 -19.31
CA SER A 45 0.34 -12.33 -19.21
C SER A 45 -0.62 -13.54 -19.15
N GLY A 46 -1.94 -13.32 -19.12
CA GLY A 46 -2.94 -14.39 -19.03
C GLY A 46 -3.08 -15.02 -17.64
N ILE A 47 -2.61 -14.36 -16.57
CA ILE A 47 -2.78 -14.88 -15.21
C ILE A 47 -4.26 -15.13 -14.90
N SER A 48 -4.56 -16.27 -14.28
CA SER A 48 -5.93 -16.56 -13.88
C SER A 48 -6.38 -15.61 -12.75
N LYS A 49 -7.67 -15.24 -12.75
CA LYS A 49 -8.25 -14.41 -11.67
C LYS A 49 -8.01 -15.02 -10.30
N LYS A 50 -8.08 -16.35 -10.18
CA LYS A 50 -7.83 -17.10 -8.95
C LYS A 50 -6.41 -16.86 -8.43
N LYS A 51 -5.41 -16.99 -9.31
CA LYS A 51 -4.00 -16.78 -8.95
C LYS A 51 -3.70 -15.31 -8.66
N MET A 52 -4.29 -14.38 -9.42
CA MET A 52 -4.07 -12.94 -9.25
C MET A 52 -4.58 -12.41 -7.90
N GLY A 53 -5.64 -13.00 -7.36
CA GLY A 53 -6.22 -12.56 -6.09
C GLY A 53 -6.86 -11.15 -6.17
N PRO A 54 -7.43 -10.66 -5.05
CA PRO A 54 -8.20 -9.42 -5.03
C PRO A 54 -7.36 -8.13 -5.05
N ALA A 55 -6.07 -8.23 -4.72
CA ALA A 55 -5.20 -7.07 -4.49
C ALA A 55 -3.87 -7.20 -5.24
N PHE A 56 -3.39 -6.05 -5.72
CA PHE A 56 -2.07 -5.84 -6.26
C PHE A 56 -1.45 -4.63 -5.57
N ALA A 57 -0.17 -4.70 -5.24
CA ALA A 57 0.54 -3.64 -4.55
C ALA A 57 1.82 -3.27 -5.29
N GLY A 58 2.09 -1.97 -5.36
CA GLY A 58 3.38 -1.39 -5.70
C GLY A 58 3.98 -0.68 -4.49
N VAL A 59 5.30 -0.74 -4.35
CA VAL A 59 6.07 -0.06 -3.32
C VAL A 59 7.20 0.70 -3.97
N TYR A 60 7.30 2.00 -3.69
CA TYR A 60 8.39 2.86 -4.12
C TYR A 60 9.36 3.06 -2.97
N ASP A 61 10.64 2.79 -3.21
CA ASP A 61 11.75 3.13 -2.33
C ASP A 61 12.29 4.52 -2.69
N LYS A 62 12.09 5.50 -1.81
CA LYS A 62 12.56 6.88 -2.02
C LYS A 62 14.08 7.01 -2.05
N GLN A 63 14.81 6.07 -1.44
CA GLN A 63 16.27 6.12 -1.35
C GLN A 63 16.92 5.63 -2.64
N THR A 64 16.41 4.52 -3.21
CA THR A 64 16.98 3.91 -4.41
C THR A 64 16.25 4.27 -5.69
N GLY A 65 15.04 4.82 -5.60
CA GLY A 65 14.17 5.09 -6.74
C GLY A 65 13.54 3.84 -7.36
N LYS A 66 13.69 2.66 -6.74
CA LYS A 66 13.20 1.38 -7.27
C LYS A 66 11.76 1.10 -6.85
N TYR A 67 11.09 0.29 -7.66
CA TYR A 67 9.73 -0.18 -7.38
C TYR A 67 9.73 -1.69 -7.13
N SER A 68 8.88 -2.14 -6.21
CA SER A 68 8.62 -3.56 -5.93
C SER A 68 7.14 -3.85 -6.03
N TYR A 69 6.77 -5.01 -6.58
CA TYR A 69 5.38 -5.38 -6.81
C TYR A 69 5.03 -6.76 -6.27
N ALA A 70 3.77 -6.93 -5.88
CA ALA A 70 3.24 -8.23 -5.49
C ALA A 70 1.72 -8.33 -5.66
N ILE A 71 1.27 -9.58 -5.74
CA ILE A 71 -0.11 -10.01 -5.48
C ILE A 71 -0.17 -10.73 -4.14
N ASN A 72 -1.38 -10.99 -3.65
CA ASN A 72 -1.56 -11.85 -2.47
C ASN A 72 -1.07 -13.27 -2.75
N ASP A 73 -0.58 -13.95 -1.71
CA ASP A 73 -0.45 -15.40 -1.75
C ASP A 73 -1.83 -16.05 -1.54
N TYR A 74 -2.26 -16.89 -2.49
CA TYR A 74 -3.61 -17.48 -2.51
C TYR A 74 -3.85 -18.48 -1.37
N ASP A 75 -2.79 -19.18 -0.95
CA ASP A 75 -2.83 -20.19 0.11
C ASP A 75 -2.50 -19.62 1.49
N GLY A 76 -2.16 -18.34 1.55
CA GLY A 76 -1.81 -17.67 2.80
C GLY A 76 -0.38 -17.94 3.24
N LYS A 77 0.48 -18.44 2.34
CA LYS A 77 1.87 -18.75 2.68
C LYS A 77 2.60 -17.47 3.03
N LEU A 78 3.18 -17.45 4.23
CA LEU A 78 3.98 -16.32 4.69
C LEU A 78 5.31 -16.29 3.93
N PRO A 79 5.75 -15.12 3.45
CA PRO A 79 7.09 -14.99 2.92
C PRO A 79 8.10 -15.06 4.07
N ASP A 80 9.34 -15.39 3.75
CA ASP A 80 10.45 -15.14 4.68
C ASP A 80 10.57 -13.61 4.89
N PHE A 81 10.27 -13.14 6.10
CA PHE A 81 10.16 -11.72 6.40
C PHE A 81 11.52 -11.07 6.64
N HIS A 82 11.68 -9.84 6.16
CA HIS A 82 12.75 -8.95 6.57
C HIS A 82 12.66 -8.72 8.09
N PRO A 83 13.78 -8.59 8.84
CA PRO A 83 13.76 -8.44 10.29
C PRO A 83 12.81 -7.36 10.82
N LEU A 84 12.69 -6.23 10.12
CA LEU A 84 11.76 -5.15 10.49
C LEU A 84 10.29 -5.57 10.46
N ILE A 85 9.87 -6.38 9.48
CA ILE A 85 8.50 -6.91 9.41
C ILE A 85 8.36 -8.05 10.41
N ASN A 86 9.36 -8.92 10.54
CA ASN A 86 9.31 -10.06 11.46
C ASN A 86 9.14 -9.60 12.92
N ALA A 87 9.90 -8.60 13.34
CA ALA A 87 9.79 -8.02 14.67
C ALA A 87 8.41 -7.42 14.97
N LYS A 88 7.69 -6.94 13.95
CA LYS A 88 6.29 -6.51 14.08
C LYS A 88 5.36 -7.72 14.12
N TYR A 89 5.55 -8.69 13.23
CA TYR A 89 4.74 -9.90 13.17
C TYR A 89 4.71 -10.63 14.52
N ASP A 90 5.88 -10.86 15.12
CA ASP A 90 6.02 -11.56 16.41
C ASP A 90 5.38 -10.81 17.58
N LYS A 91 5.25 -9.49 17.46
CA LYS A 91 4.67 -8.59 18.47
C LYS A 91 3.26 -8.16 18.12
N MET A 92 2.60 -8.78 17.14
CA MET A 92 1.25 -8.38 16.76
C MET A 92 0.28 -8.71 17.90
N PRO A 93 -0.44 -7.70 18.47
CA PRO A 93 -1.36 -7.95 19.57
C PRO A 93 -2.49 -8.89 19.15
N LYS A 94 -2.99 -9.69 20.10
CA LYS A 94 -4.07 -10.64 19.85
C LYS A 94 -5.34 -9.95 19.33
N GLU A 95 -5.60 -8.74 19.80
CA GLU A 95 -6.73 -7.92 19.36
C GLU A 95 -6.63 -7.59 17.87
N VAL A 96 -5.41 -7.31 17.38
CA VAL A 96 -5.16 -7.06 15.95
C VAL A 96 -5.31 -8.34 15.15
N ILE A 97 -4.77 -9.45 15.65
CA ILE A 97 -4.90 -10.78 15.02
C ILE A 97 -6.37 -11.17 14.88
N ASP A 98 -7.16 -11.06 15.95
CA ASP A 98 -8.55 -11.49 15.98
C ASP A 98 -9.50 -10.51 15.25
N SER A 99 -9.08 -9.25 15.02
CA SER A 99 -9.91 -8.22 14.36
C SER A 99 -10.23 -8.48 12.88
N TYR A 100 -9.58 -9.46 12.24
CA TYR A 100 -9.77 -9.73 10.81
C TYR A 100 -9.72 -11.21 10.48
N THR A 101 -10.89 -11.80 10.22
CA THR A 101 -11.08 -13.24 10.03
C THR A 101 -10.98 -13.71 8.58
N PHE A 102 -10.87 -12.79 7.61
CA PHE A 102 -10.84 -13.10 6.17
C PHE A 102 -9.42 -13.31 5.62
N THR A 103 -8.40 -13.35 6.48
CA THR A 103 -7.03 -13.67 6.06
C THR A 103 -6.79 -15.19 6.15
N LYS A 104 -6.01 -15.72 5.22
CA LYS A 104 -5.44 -17.08 5.32
C LYS A 104 -4.04 -17.09 5.93
N GLY A 105 -3.47 -15.91 6.16
CA GLY A 105 -2.13 -15.71 6.70
C GLY A 105 -1.87 -14.23 6.89
N ALA A 106 -1.79 -13.77 8.15
CA ALA A 106 -1.47 -12.38 8.45
C ALA A 106 -0.09 -12.03 7.86
N GLY A 107 -0.04 -11.16 6.86
CA GLY A 107 1.20 -10.82 6.16
C GLY A 107 1.42 -11.51 4.80
N SER A 108 0.49 -12.37 4.37
CA SER A 108 0.50 -12.96 3.02
C SER A 108 -0.16 -12.07 1.96
N HIS A 109 -0.55 -10.84 2.31
CA HIS A 109 -1.20 -9.91 1.38
C HIS A 109 -0.18 -9.11 0.57
N ALA A 110 -0.63 -8.63 -0.59
CA ALA A 110 0.15 -7.95 -1.61
C ALA A 110 1.02 -6.82 -1.03
N GLU A 111 0.46 -5.97 -0.17
CA GLU A 111 1.19 -4.84 0.40
C GLU A 111 2.37 -5.25 1.29
N VAL A 112 2.21 -6.30 2.09
CA VAL A 112 3.27 -6.81 2.97
C VAL A 112 4.32 -7.52 2.14
N ILE A 113 3.92 -8.34 1.17
CA ILE A 113 4.85 -9.06 0.28
C ILE A 113 5.67 -8.05 -0.54
N ALA A 114 5.04 -7.02 -1.10
CA ALA A 114 5.74 -6.01 -1.90
C ALA A 114 6.70 -5.16 -1.05
N LEU A 115 6.30 -4.78 0.18
CA LEU A 115 7.19 -4.08 1.10
C LEU A 115 8.36 -4.97 1.54
N ASN A 116 8.09 -6.25 1.82
CA ASN A 116 9.13 -7.22 2.19
C ASN A 116 10.18 -7.37 1.09
N LYS A 117 9.76 -7.42 -0.18
CA LYS A 117 10.69 -7.42 -1.33
C LYS A 117 11.51 -6.13 -1.38
N ALA A 118 10.89 -4.98 -1.16
CA ALA A 118 11.58 -3.69 -1.18
C ALA A 118 12.65 -3.58 -0.08
N LEU A 119 12.31 -3.99 1.15
CA LEU A 119 13.24 -4.07 2.28
C LEU A 119 14.39 -5.04 2.02
N LYS A 120 14.12 -6.22 1.46
CA LYS A 120 15.18 -7.17 1.10
C LYS A 120 16.11 -6.64 0.01
N ALA A 121 15.60 -5.82 -0.90
CA ALA A 121 16.40 -5.18 -1.95
C ALA A 121 17.21 -3.98 -1.44
N ASN A 122 16.84 -3.40 -0.31
CA ASN A 122 17.54 -2.30 0.36
C ASN A 122 17.54 -2.52 1.88
N PRO A 123 18.43 -3.38 2.41
CA PRO A 123 18.45 -3.77 3.82
C PRO A 123 18.71 -2.61 4.80
N ASP A 124 19.34 -1.54 4.33
CA ASP A 124 19.67 -0.36 5.12
C ASP A 124 18.49 0.63 5.24
N ALA A 125 17.39 0.39 4.54
CA ALA A 125 16.23 1.28 4.56
C ALA A 125 15.38 1.11 5.83
N SER A 126 14.97 2.25 6.38
CA SER A 126 13.89 2.35 7.34
C SER A 126 12.52 2.29 6.67
N LEU A 127 11.48 1.93 7.43
CA LEU A 127 10.12 1.76 6.89
C LEU A 127 9.55 3.05 6.28
N ASP A 128 9.94 4.22 6.78
CA ASP A 128 9.49 5.53 6.29
C ASP A 128 10.09 5.91 4.94
N ASN A 129 11.10 5.16 4.45
CA ASN A 129 11.64 5.31 3.10
C ASN A 129 10.66 4.82 2.02
N PHE A 130 9.66 4.02 2.39
CA PHE A 130 8.77 3.39 1.44
C PHE A 130 7.42 4.10 1.31
N ILE A 131 6.93 4.21 0.08
CA ILE A 131 5.56 4.62 -0.25
C ILE A 131 4.84 3.42 -0.88
N LEU A 132 3.68 3.07 -0.36
CA LEU A 132 2.88 1.93 -0.81
C LEU A 132 1.65 2.42 -1.58
N ASN A 133 1.33 1.70 -2.66
CA ASN A 133 0.07 1.83 -3.37
C ASN A 133 -0.59 0.47 -3.50
N VAL A 134 -1.80 0.33 -2.95
CA VAL A 134 -2.55 -0.93 -2.96
C VAL A 134 -3.83 -0.72 -3.76
N VAL A 135 -4.00 -1.51 -4.81
CA VAL A 135 -5.11 -1.39 -5.75
C VAL A 135 -5.82 -2.71 -5.93
N ARG A 136 -7.10 -2.62 -6.29
CA ARG A 136 -7.88 -3.79 -6.69
C ARG A 136 -7.41 -4.29 -8.04
N THR A 137 -7.43 -5.62 -8.20
CA THR A 137 -7.09 -6.28 -9.47
C THR A 137 -8.25 -6.27 -10.47
N GLY A 138 -9.48 -5.97 -10.02
CA GLY A 138 -10.69 -5.94 -10.85
C GLY A 138 -11.41 -7.28 -10.97
N GLN A 139 -11.38 -8.11 -9.92
CA GLN A 139 -12.13 -9.37 -9.90
C GLN A 139 -13.66 -9.18 -9.93
N SER A 140 -14.17 -8.02 -9.52
CA SER A 140 -15.61 -7.68 -9.52
C SER A 140 -15.91 -6.57 -10.51
N ARG A 141 -17.06 -6.63 -11.20
CA ARG A 141 -17.52 -5.57 -12.10
C ARG A 141 -17.79 -4.24 -11.38
N VAL A 142 -18.17 -4.29 -10.11
CA VAL A 142 -18.48 -3.09 -9.30
C VAL A 142 -17.21 -2.45 -8.72
N LYS A 143 -16.15 -3.26 -8.54
CA LYS A 143 -14.88 -2.82 -7.95
C LYS A 143 -13.79 -2.95 -8.99
N SER A 144 -13.72 -1.94 -9.86
CA SER A 144 -12.81 -1.88 -11.00
C SER A 144 -11.34 -2.01 -10.58
N ALA A 145 -10.53 -2.46 -11.53
CA ALA A 145 -9.10 -2.53 -11.34
C ALA A 145 -8.49 -1.14 -11.16
N GLY A 146 -7.47 -1.02 -10.31
CA GLY A 146 -6.79 0.25 -10.05
C GLY A 146 -7.43 1.13 -8.97
N MET A 147 -8.65 0.81 -8.56
CA MET A 147 -9.28 1.45 -7.40
C MET A 147 -8.47 1.14 -6.14
N MET A 148 -8.05 2.19 -5.41
CA MET A 148 -7.34 2.01 -4.15
C MET A 148 -8.30 1.54 -3.06
N PHE A 149 -7.78 0.82 -2.06
CA PHE A 149 -8.58 0.40 -0.92
C PHE A 149 -7.73 0.35 0.35
N PRO A 150 -8.35 0.51 1.54
CA PRO A 150 -7.61 0.47 2.80
C PRO A 150 -7.05 -0.94 3.06
N ARG A 151 -5.87 -1.00 3.68
CA ARG A 151 -5.27 -2.23 4.22
C ARG A 151 -6.18 -2.87 5.26
N CYS A 152 -6.12 -4.20 5.41
CA CYS A 152 -6.71 -4.86 6.58
C CYS A 152 -5.90 -4.50 7.85
N PRO A 153 -6.46 -4.71 9.06
CA PRO A 153 -5.77 -4.43 10.32
C PRO A 153 -4.37 -5.08 10.44
N HIS A 154 -4.22 -6.35 10.05
CA HIS A 154 -2.92 -7.04 10.08
C HIS A 154 -1.89 -6.33 9.21
N CYS A 155 -2.25 -6.01 7.97
CA CYS A 155 -1.34 -5.37 7.04
C CYS A 155 -1.06 -3.92 7.43
N ALA A 156 -2.04 -3.22 8.00
CA ALA A 156 -1.85 -1.89 8.57
C ALA A 156 -0.79 -1.90 9.68
N TYR A 157 -0.84 -2.89 10.57
CA TYR A 157 0.16 -3.06 11.64
C TYR A 157 1.55 -3.41 11.11
N LEU A 158 1.65 -4.36 10.17
CA LEU A 158 2.93 -4.82 9.62
C LEU A 158 3.64 -3.77 8.76
N THR A 159 2.87 -2.93 8.07
CA THR A 159 3.39 -1.87 7.21
C THR A 159 3.29 -0.48 7.86
N ASP A 160 3.06 -0.45 9.17
CA ASP A 160 3.09 0.77 9.97
C ASP A 160 4.51 1.34 10.02
N GLY A 161 4.62 2.66 9.85
CA GLY A 161 5.88 3.37 9.63
C GLY A 161 6.16 3.70 8.16
N SER A 162 5.54 2.98 7.21
CA SER A 162 5.60 3.32 5.78
C SER A 162 4.46 4.23 5.35
N LYS A 163 4.69 5.07 4.33
CA LYS A 163 3.63 5.93 3.77
C LYS A 163 2.72 5.11 2.88
N ILE A 164 1.40 5.36 2.93
CA ILE A 164 0.43 4.74 2.03
C ILE A 164 -0.37 5.78 1.25
N ILE A 165 -0.53 5.53 -0.05
CA ILE A 165 -1.38 6.31 -0.93
C ILE A 165 -2.79 5.71 -0.90
N THR A 166 -3.78 6.56 -0.65
CA THR A 166 -5.20 6.21 -0.68
C THR A 166 -5.98 7.30 -1.43
N GLU A 167 -7.12 6.96 -2.04
CA GLU A 167 -7.97 7.92 -2.77
C GLU A 167 -8.60 8.96 -1.85
N VAL A 168 -8.78 8.60 -0.57
CA VAL A 168 -9.14 9.53 0.51
C VAL A 168 -8.30 9.10 1.72
N PRO A 169 -7.51 9.99 2.35
CA PRO A 169 -6.93 9.70 3.64
C PRO A 169 -8.11 9.34 4.55
N LYS A 170 -8.22 8.07 4.99
CA LYS A 170 -9.25 7.75 5.97
C LYS A 170 -9.01 8.67 7.16
N ASN A 171 -10.02 9.50 7.44
CA ASN A 171 -10.16 10.22 8.69
C ASN A 171 -9.77 9.24 9.80
N VAL A 172 -8.66 9.53 10.49
CA VAL A 172 -8.42 9.02 11.82
C VAL A 172 -9.67 9.42 12.62
N LYS A 173 -10.47 8.44 13.01
CA LYS A 173 -11.38 8.62 14.14
C LYS A 173 -10.53 8.45 15.39
#